data_AF-A0A1F4G5W9-F1
#
_entry.id   AF-A0A1F4G5W9-F1
#
_cell.length_a   1.000
_cell.length_b   1.000
_cell.length_c   1.000
_cell.angle_alpha   90.00
_cell.angle_beta   90.00
_cell.angle_gamma   90.00
#
_symmetry.space_group_name_H-M   'P 1'
#
loop_
_entity.id
_entity.type
_entity.pdbx_description
1 polymer ?
#
loop_
_entity_poly.entity_id
_entity_poly.type
_entity_poly.pdbx_seq_one_letter_code
_entity_poly.pdbx_strand_id
1 'polypeptide(L)'
;MNFDPVFALSCNAALQVLVSSLLGTFMLIPLQPWGKKLAARVNMKSLLATHMDWYMLAFMQWGAAFMMDRWDAARDPVLALLLMFGGWTNALPYLLRGFGVNAFVMGGNTLQRVSAGIAGLSVLAILVAWTAIIWRMIAIS
;
A
#
# COMPACT_ATOMS: atom_id res chain seq x y z
N MET A 1 -25.59 4.95 3.52
CA MET A 1 -24.68 3.97 4.17
C MET A 1 -23.71 4.76 5.01
N ASN A 2 -23.69 4.56 6.33
CA ASN A 2 -22.65 5.14 7.19
C ASN A 2 -21.34 4.38 6.90
N PHE A 3 -20.29 5.10 6.50
CA PHE A 3 -18.96 4.51 6.29
C PHE A 3 -18.37 4.17 7.65
N ASP A 4 -18.20 2.88 7.94
CA ASP A 4 -17.52 2.42 9.15
C ASP A 4 -16.01 2.27 8.88
N PRO A 5 -15.15 3.14 9.43
CA PRO A 5 -13.72 3.12 9.16
C PRO A 5 -13.04 1.82 9.61
N VAL A 6 -13.48 1.21 10.73
CA VAL A 6 -12.88 -0.01 11.27
C VAL A 6 -13.11 -1.19 10.32
N PHE A 7 -14.36 -1.38 9.90
CA PHE A 7 -14.72 -2.40 8.93
C PHE A 7 -14.04 -2.16 7.58
N ALA A 8 -14.06 -0.92 7.08
CA ALA A 8 -13.46 -0.57 5.80
C ALA A 8 -11.94 -0.84 5.77
N LEU A 9 -11.20 -0.44 6.79
CA LEU A 9 -9.76 -0.72 6.91
C LEU A 9 -9.48 -2.21 7.00
N SER A 10 -10.27 -2.94 7.79
CA SER A 10 -10.09 -4.38 7.98
C SER A 10 -10.30 -5.16 6.68
N CYS A 11 -11.36 -4.83 5.93
CA CYS A 11 -11.61 -5.42 4.61
C CYS A 11 -10.54 -5.01 3.59
N ASN A 12 -10.12 -3.75 3.59
CA ASN A 12 -9.09 -3.28 2.64
C ASN A 12 -7.73 -3.94 2.90
N ALA A 13 -7.35 -4.11 4.16
CA ALA A 13 -6.15 -4.84 4.55
C ALA A 13 -6.21 -6.32 4.12
N ALA A 14 -7.34 -6.99 4.34
CA ALA A 14 -7.54 -8.36 3.86
C ALA A 14 -7.45 -8.46 2.33
N LEU A 15 -7.98 -7.48 1.60
CA LEU A 15 -7.87 -7.41 0.15
C LEU A 15 -6.42 -7.21 -0.30
N GLN A 16 -5.64 -6.37 0.39
CA GLN A 16 -4.21 -6.21 0.09
C GLN A 16 -3.42 -7.49 0.35
N VAL A 17 -3.72 -8.23 1.42
CA VAL A 17 -3.13 -9.55 1.68
C VAL A 17 -3.47 -10.53 0.55
N LEU A 18 -4.72 -10.55 0.09
CA LEU A 18 -5.13 -11.40 -1.02
C LEU A 18 -4.39 -11.03 -2.31
N VAL A 19 -4.36 -9.74 -2.68
CA VAL A 19 -3.66 -9.27 -3.89
C VAL A 19 -2.16 -9.54 -3.79
N SER A 20 -1.57 -9.33 -2.62
CA SER A 20 -0.17 -9.65 -2.39
C SER A 20 0.10 -11.15 -2.52
N SER A 21 -0.76 -12.01 -1.97
CA SER A 21 -0.66 -13.47 -2.10
C SER A 21 -0.77 -13.94 -3.56
N LEU A 22 -1.68 -13.35 -4.32
CA LEU A 22 -1.80 -13.58 -5.77
C LEU A 22 -0.51 -13.16 -6.47
N LEU A 23 0.02 -11.97 -6.19
CA LEU A 23 1.30 -11.51 -6.74
C LEU A 23 2.44 -12.48 -6.43
N GLY A 24 2.53 -12.96 -5.18
CA GLY A 24 3.52 -13.97 -4.77
C GLY A 24 3.40 -15.26 -5.58
N THR A 25 2.18 -15.67 -5.91
CA THR A 25 1.94 -16.82 -6.79
C THR A 25 2.39 -16.53 -8.23
N PHE A 26 2.06 -15.36 -8.77
CA PHE A 26 2.54 -14.92 -10.10
C PHE A 26 4.06 -14.84 -10.18
N MET A 27 4.73 -14.47 -9.08
CA MET A 27 6.19 -14.43 -8.98
C MET A 27 6.87 -15.80 -9.10
N LEU A 28 6.13 -16.91 -8.95
CA LEU A 28 6.66 -18.26 -9.20
C LEU A 28 6.73 -18.61 -10.69
N ILE A 29 5.91 -17.95 -11.53
CA ILE A 29 5.83 -18.24 -12.97
C ILE A 29 7.19 -18.05 -13.67
N PRO A 30 7.93 -16.94 -13.49
CA PRO A 30 9.23 -16.75 -14.10
C PRO A 30 10.28 -17.81 -13.72
N LEU A 31 10.12 -18.47 -12.57
CA LEU A 31 11.03 -19.51 -12.08
C LEU A 31 10.80 -20.87 -12.74
N GLN A 32 9.68 -21.04 -13.45
CA GLN A 32 9.36 -22.30 -14.12
C GLN A 32 10.13 -22.45 -15.44
N PRO A 33 10.40 -23.69 -15.91
CA PRO A 33 11.10 -23.94 -17.17
C PRO A 33 10.45 -23.25 -18.39
N TRP A 34 9.12 -23.14 -18.39
CA TRP A 34 8.32 -22.48 -19.42
C TRP A 34 8.17 -20.95 -19.24
N GLY A 35 8.57 -20.42 -18.08
CA GLY A 35 8.46 -19.00 -17.72
C GLY A 35 9.64 -18.11 -18.10
N LYS A 36 10.70 -18.67 -18.71
CA LYS A 36 11.97 -17.95 -18.98
C LYS A 36 11.81 -16.65 -19.79
N LYS A 37 10.85 -16.59 -20.71
CA LYS A 37 10.56 -15.36 -21.49
C LYS A 37 10.05 -14.22 -20.60
N LEU A 38 9.27 -14.54 -19.57
CA LEU A 38 8.77 -13.56 -18.62
C LEU A 38 9.88 -13.11 -17.65
N ALA A 39 10.74 -14.04 -17.21
CA ALA A 39 11.87 -13.73 -16.33
C ALA A 39 12.79 -12.63 -16.89
N ALA A 40 13.00 -12.60 -18.21
CA ALA A 40 13.81 -11.57 -18.87
C ALA A 40 13.15 -10.17 -18.87
N ARG A 41 11.85 -10.07 -18.59
CA ARG A 41 11.06 -8.83 -18.67
C ARG A 41 10.68 -8.28 -17.30
N VAL A 42 10.94 -9.01 -16.22
CA VAL A 42 10.52 -8.63 -14.87
C VAL A 42 11.72 -8.49 -13.94
N ASN A 43 11.68 -7.47 -13.11
CA ASN A 43 12.61 -7.31 -12.00
C ASN A 43 12.01 -7.97 -10.75
N MET A 44 12.40 -9.21 -10.49
CA MET A 44 11.91 -10.00 -9.36
C MET A 44 12.17 -9.34 -8.00
N LYS A 45 13.28 -8.61 -7.85
CA LYS A 45 13.59 -7.89 -6.60
C LYS A 45 12.58 -6.77 -6.34
N SER A 46 12.20 -6.03 -7.37
CA SER A 46 11.19 -4.98 -7.25
C SER A 46 9.79 -5.55 -7.01
N LEU A 47 9.44 -6.65 -7.67
CA LEU A 47 8.16 -7.35 -7.42
C LEU A 47 8.08 -7.90 -5.99
N LEU A 48 9.17 -8.46 -5.48
CA LEU A 48 9.26 -8.89 -4.09
C LEU A 48 9.11 -7.71 -3.12
N ALA A 49 9.71 -6.56 -3.43
CA ALA A 49 9.53 -5.35 -2.64
C ALA A 49 8.06 -4.91 -2.60
N THR A 50 7.35 -4.90 -3.74
CA THR A 50 5.90 -4.63 -3.79
C THR A 50 5.10 -5.61 -2.93
N HIS A 51 5.40 -6.91 -3.06
CA HIS A 51 4.73 -7.96 -2.32
C HIS A 51 4.85 -7.76 -0.81
N MET A 52 6.07 -7.50 -0.32
CA MET A 52 6.33 -7.24 1.09
C MET A 52 5.70 -5.93 1.57
N ASP A 53 5.75 -4.88 0.73
CA ASP A 53 5.21 -3.56 1.07
C ASP A 53 3.68 -3.61 1.26
N TRP A 54 2.95 -4.29 0.37
CA TRP A 54 1.50 -4.48 0.56
C TRP A 54 1.16 -5.28 1.82
N TYR A 55 1.99 -6.23 2.25
CA TYR A 55 1.79 -6.88 3.55
C TYR A 55 1.99 -5.89 4.69
N MET A 56 3.08 -5.12 4.67
CA MET A 56 3.34 -4.11 5.71
C MET A 56 2.20 -3.10 5.79
N LEU A 57 1.70 -2.61 4.66
CA LEU A 57 0.59 -1.66 4.59
C LEU A 57 -0.74 -2.26 5.01
N ALA A 58 -0.97 -3.56 4.75
CA ALA A 58 -2.14 -4.27 5.28
C ALA A 58 -2.07 -4.38 6.81
N PHE A 59 -0.92 -4.76 7.36
CA PHE A 59 -0.73 -4.82 8.82
C PHE A 59 -0.85 -3.44 9.47
N MET A 60 -0.35 -2.38 8.85
CA MET A 60 -0.56 -1.02 9.31
C MET A 60 -2.06 -0.69 9.35
N GLN A 61 -2.82 -1.03 8.32
CA GLN A 61 -4.27 -0.77 8.31
C GLN A 61 -5.04 -1.58 9.35
N TRP A 62 -4.69 -2.84 9.60
CA TRP A 62 -5.25 -3.59 10.72
C TRP A 62 -4.88 -2.98 12.08
N GLY A 63 -3.64 -2.50 12.24
CA GLY A 63 -3.22 -1.78 13.44
C GLY A 63 -4.03 -0.49 13.66
N ALA A 64 -4.26 0.28 12.58
CA ALA A 64 -5.11 1.47 12.63
C ALA A 64 -6.57 1.11 12.95
N ALA A 65 -7.13 0.07 12.32
CA ALA A 65 -8.48 -0.41 12.62
C ALA A 65 -8.62 -0.81 14.09
N PHE A 66 -7.63 -1.53 14.64
CA PHE A 66 -7.60 -1.88 16.06
C PHE A 66 -7.57 -0.64 16.97
N MET A 67 -6.76 0.37 16.65
CA MET A 67 -6.74 1.63 17.41
C MET A 67 -8.07 2.38 17.32
N MET A 68 -8.67 2.46 16.13
CA MET A 68 -9.97 3.11 15.94
C MET A 68 -11.13 2.36 16.60
N ASP A 69 -11.00 1.05 16.80
CA ASP A 69 -11.96 0.23 17.55
C ASP A 69 -11.84 0.44 19.07
N ARG A 70 -10.61 0.67 19.58
CA ARG A 70 -10.36 0.88 21.00
C ARG A 70 -10.50 2.32 21.49
N TRP A 71 -10.29 3.30 20.62
CA TRP A 71 -10.41 4.71 20.95
C TRP A 71 -11.37 5.40 19.99
N ASP A 72 -12.58 5.69 20.46
CA ASP A 72 -13.61 6.38 19.67
C ASP A 72 -13.11 7.72 19.10
N ALA A 73 -12.26 8.43 19.83
CA ALA A 73 -11.60 9.66 19.40
C ALA A 73 -10.79 9.50 18.09
N ALA A 74 -10.21 8.33 17.86
CA ALA A 74 -9.43 8.03 16.66
C ALA A 74 -10.31 7.59 15.48
N ARG A 75 -11.59 7.27 15.70
CA ARG A 75 -12.51 6.70 14.71
C ARG A 75 -12.97 7.75 13.70
N ASP A 76 -12.14 7.99 12.68
CA ASP A 76 -12.38 9.01 11.65
C ASP A 76 -12.39 8.40 10.22
N PRO A 77 -13.50 8.53 9.49
CA PRO A 77 -13.61 8.11 8.09
C PRO A 77 -12.52 8.65 7.15
N VAL A 78 -12.12 9.91 7.32
CA VAL A 78 -11.14 10.56 6.45
C VAL A 78 -9.76 9.93 6.64
N LEU A 79 -9.37 9.65 7.89
CA LEU A 79 -8.09 9.02 8.20
C LEU A 79 -8.05 7.59 7.64
N ALA A 80 -9.17 6.86 7.72
CA ALA A 80 -9.30 5.54 7.09
C ALA A 80 -9.12 5.61 5.56
N LEU A 81 -9.76 6.57 4.89
CA LEU A 81 -9.60 6.74 3.43
C LEU A 81 -8.16 7.10 3.04
N LEU A 82 -7.48 7.95 3.82
CA LEU A 82 -6.07 8.27 3.60
C LEU A 82 -5.17 7.04 3.72
N LEU A 83 -5.41 6.19 4.73
CA LEU A 83 -4.68 4.94 4.91
C LEU A 83 -4.98 3.93 3.79
N MET A 84 -6.24 3.83 3.34
CA MET A 84 -6.62 2.96 2.23
C MET A 84 -5.95 3.40 0.91
N PHE A 85 -6.03 4.70 0.60
CA PHE A 85 -5.36 5.30 -0.55
C PHE A 85 -3.85 5.03 -0.48
N GLY A 86 -3.25 5.33 0.67
CA GLY A 86 -1.84 5.08 0.95
C GLY A 86 -1.44 3.63 0.71
N GLY A 87 -2.17 2.70 1.32
CA GLY A 87 -1.86 1.29 1.28
C GLY A 87 -1.85 0.68 -0.14
N TRP A 88 -2.65 1.21 -1.06
CA TRP A 88 -2.61 0.75 -2.46
C TRP A 88 -1.54 1.44 -3.28
N THR A 89 -1.39 2.75 -3.09
CA THR A 89 -0.57 3.58 -3.97
C THR A 89 0.91 3.58 -3.63
N ASN A 90 1.28 3.30 -2.38
CA ASN A 90 2.67 3.36 -1.92
C ASN A 90 3.55 2.32 -2.62
N ALA A 91 3.00 1.12 -2.85
CA ALA A 91 3.73 0.02 -3.45
C ALA A 91 3.82 0.11 -4.99
N LEU A 92 3.03 0.99 -5.63
CA LEU A 92 2.94 1.09 -7.10
C LEU A 92 4.27 1.42 -7.78
N PRO A 93 5.13 2.32 -7.27
CA PRO A 93 6.44 2.55 -7.88
C PRO A 93 7.31 1.30 -7.93
N TYR A 94 7.28 0.46 -6.89
CA TYR A 94 7.98 -0.82 -6.89
C TYR A 94 7.38 -1.77 -7.93
N LEU A 95 6.06 -1.78 -8.06
CA LEU A 95 5.36 -2.64 -9.03
C LEU A 95 5.75 -2.26 -10.45
N LEU A 96 5.68 -0.97 -10.76
CA LEU A 96 6.07 -0.41 -12.06
C LEU A 96 7.55 -0.65 -12.36
N ARG A 97 8.41 -0.54 -11.35
CA ARG A 97 9.83 -0.89 -11.47
C ARG A 97 10.04 -2.38 -11.71
N GLY A 98 9.14 -3.23 -11.19
CA GLY A 98 9.03 -4.65 -11.51
C GLY A 98 8.87 -4.92 -13.00
N PHE A 99 8.29 -3.99 -13.76
CA PHE A 99 8.11 -4.08 -15.22
C PHE A 99 9.02 -3.13 -16.01
N GLY A 100 10.08 -2.60 -15.38
CA GLY A 100 11.09 -1.77 -16.05
C GLY A 100 10.83 -0.26 -16.05
N VAL A 101 9.77 0.22 -15.39
CA VAL A 101 9.50 1.66 -15.27
C VAL A 101 10.04 2.19 -13.94
N ASN A 102 11.12 2.97 -13.98
CA ASN A 102 11.72 3.53 -12.77
C ASN A 102 10.94 4.75 -12.25
N ALA A 103 9.88 4.50 -11.49
CA ALA A 103 8.94 5.51 -10.95
C ALA A 103 9.42 6.25 -9.69
N PHE A 104 10.70 6.13 -9.31
CA PHE A 104 11.27 6.82 -8.14
C PHE A 104 11.96 8.15 -8.48
N VAL A 105 12.02 8.50 -9.76
CA VAL A 105 12.78 9.66 -10.24
C VAL A 105 11.83 10.62 -10.95
N MET A 106 11.79 11.88 -10.50
CA MET A 106 10.99 12.94 -11.13
C MET A 106 11.57 13.44 -12.48
N GLY A 107 12.75 12.97 -12.87
CA GLY A 107 13.46 13.40 -14.07
C GLY A 107 13.02 12.75 -15.39
N GLY A 108 12.16 11.73 -15.38
CA GLY A 108 11.84 10.97 -16.58
C GLY A 108 10.53 11.29 -17.27
N ASN A 109 9.96 10.29 -17.97
CA ASN A 109 8.74 10.44 -18.79
C ASN A 109 7.49 10.74 -17.94
N THR A 110 6.39 11.17 -18.58
CA THR A 110 5.15 11.57 -17.90
C THR A 110 4.63 10.49 -16.94
N LEU A 111 4.73 9.21 -17.33
CA LEU A 111 4.34 8.09 -16.48
C LEU A 111 5.17 8.04 -15.18
N GLN A 112 6.50 8.17 -15.26
CA GLN A 112 7.37 8.17 -14.08
C GLN A 112 7.08 9.34 -13.14
N ARG A 113 6.83 10.55 -13.69
CA ARG A 113 6.49 11.74 -12.89
C ARG A 113 5.17 11.58 -12.15
N VAL A 114 4.14 11.11 -12.85
CA VAL A 114 2.81 10.86 -12.25
C VAL A 114 2.92 9.79 -11.16
N SER A 115 3.61 8.68 -11.43
CA SER A 115 3.78 7.61 -10.45
C SER A 115 4.59 8.06 -9.22
N ALA A 116 5.66 8.84 -9.42
CA ALA A 116 6.42 9.42 -8.32
C ALA A 116 5.58 10.41 -7.50
N GLY A 117 4.77 11.24 -8.15
CA GLY A 117 3.86 12.18 -7.50
C GLY A 117 2.79 11.45 -6.67
N ILE A 118 2.15 10.42 -7.24
CA ILE A 118 1.17 9.59 -6.53
C ILE A 118 1.80 8.90 -5.31
N ALA A 119 3.02 8.39 -5.45
CA ALA A 119 3.74 7.78 -4.33
C ALA A 119 4.12 8.78 -3.24
N GLY A 120 4.53 10.00 -3.62
CA GLY A 120 4.75 11.08 -2.67
C GLY A 120 3.49 11.44 -1.90
N LEU A 121 2.36 11.59 -2.60
CA LEU A 121 1.05 11.83 -1.99
C LEU A 121 0.61 10.67 -1.09
N SER A 122 0.92 9.44 -1.48
CA SER A 122 0.66 8.23 -0.70
C SER A 122 1.37 8.26 0.66
N VAL A 123 2.67 8.54 0.66
CA VAL A 123 3.47 8.67 1.90
C VAL A 123 2.91 9.78 2.78
N LEU A 124 2.61 10.94 2.20
CA LEU A 124 2.02 12.05 2.95
C LEU A 124 0.67 11.67 3.57
N ALA A 125 -0.21 10.98 2.83
CA ALA A 125 -1.49 10.52 3.34
C ALA A 125 -1.33 9.57 4.54
N ILE A 126 -0.41 8.61 4.46
CA ILE A 126 -0.11 7.67 5.55
C ILE A 126 0.44 8.42 6.77
N LEU A 127 1.40 9.33 6.58
CA LEU A 127 2.00 10.11 7.66
C LEU A 127 0.97 11.00 8.37
N VAL A 128 0.14 11.72 7.60
CA VAL A 128 -0.93 12.56 8.14
C VAL A 128 -1.92 11.71 8.93
N ALA A 129 -2.35 10.57 8.38
CA ALA A 129 -3.32 9.71 9.04
C ALA A 129 -2.80 9.15 10.37
N TRP A 130 -1.60 8.57 10.39
CA TRP A 130 -1.02 8.02 11.61
C TRP A 130 -0.73 9.09 12.67
N THR A 131 -0.19 10.24 12.25
CA THR A 131 0.06 11.37 13.17
C THR A 131 -1.25 11.84 13.81
N ALA A 132 -2.32 11.96 13.02
CA ALA A 132 -3.63 12.38 13.52
C ALA A 132 -4.26 11.34 14.46
N ILE A 133 -4.16 10.04 14.15
CA ILE A 133 -4.64 8.95 15.03
C ILE A 133 -3.94 9.05 16.39
N ILE A 134 -2.61 9.10 16.39
CA ILE A 134 -1.81 9.16 17.62
C ILE A 134 -2.13 10.43 18.41
N TRP A 135 -2.20 11.57 17.74
CA TRP A 135 -2.53 12.84 18.38
C TRP A 135 -3.91 12.82 19.05
N ARG A 136 -4.93 12.29 18.37
CA ARG A 136 -6.29 12.20 18.92
C ARG A 136 -6.38 11.25 20.11
N MET A 137 -5.58 10.19 20.11
CA MET A 137 -5.48 9.29 21.26
C MET A 137 -4.88 10.03 22.47
N ILE A 138 -3.78 10.77 22.28
CA ILE A 138 -3.07 11.47 23.37
C ILE A 138 -3.86 12.68 23.88
N ALA A 139 -4.45 13.47 22.99
CA ALA A 139 -5.12 14.72 23.39
C ALA A 139 -6.45 14.50 24.15
N ILE A 140 -6.99 13.28 24.11
CA ILE A 140 -8.29 12.91 24.73
C ILE A 140 -8.09 11.82 25.81
N SER A 141 -6.84 11.41 26.09
CA SER A 141 -6.50 10.61 27.29
C SER A 141 -6.15 11.51 28.49
#